data_AF-A0A7M3Y030-F1
#
_entry.id   AF-A0A7M3Y030-F1
#
_cell.length_a   1.000
_cell.length_b   1.000
_cell.length_c   1.000
_cell.angle_alpha   90.00
_cell.angle_beta   90.00
_cell.angle_gamma   90.00
#
_symmetry.space_group_name_H-M   'P 1'
#
loop_
_entity.id
_entity.type
_entity.pdbx_description
1 polymer ?
#
loop_
_entity_poly.entity_id
_entity_poly.type
_entity_poly.pdbx_seq_one_letter_code
_entity_poly.pdbx_strand_id
1 'polypeptide(L)'
;AKGLKHDMGVNYCSMVTGTHFPEGDDQRGWEVAYHLQRMPVINPEPNTCHVLVAGDLSGMDMPLEIEMLVPLPQTDDPRVPSVQSVWRGADWNEKETWDLVGIKFDGHDNMFRVLNPHDSPDGFHPLQKQHKIR
;
A
#
# COMPACT_ATOMS: atom_id res chain seq x y z
N ALA A 1 -5.91 4.38 -9.46
CA ALA A 1 -4.55 4.92 -9.19
C ALA A 1 -4.26 6.23 -9.93
N LYS A 2 -4.04 6.24 -11.25
CA LYS A 2 -3.57 7.44 -12.00
C LYS A 2 -4.47 8.67 -11.85
N GLY A 3 -5.80 8.52 -11.92
CA GLY A 3 -6.73 9.65 -11.70
C GLY A 3 -6.65 10.23 -10.28
N LEU A 4 -6.45 9.39 -9.25
CA LEU A 4 -6.24 9.89 -7.89
C LEU A 4 -4.98 10.76 -7.80
N LYS A 5 -3.89 10.31 -8.44
CA LYS A 5 -2.62 11.04 -8.46
C LYS A 5 -2.70 12.36 -9.24
N HIS A 6 -3.24 12.32 -10.45
CA HIS A 6 -3.15 13.42 -11.40
C HIS A 6 -4.35 14.36 -11.38
N ASP A 7 -5.57 13.84 -11.13
CA ASP A 7 -6.80 14.63 -11.17
C ASP A 7 -7.21 15.10 -9.77
N MET A 8 -6.98 14.29 -8.73
CA MET A 8 -7.37 14.60 -7.34
C MET A 8 -6.21 15.12 -6.48
N GLY A 9 -4.99 15.13 -6.99
CA GLY A 9 -3.80 15.63 -6.30
C GLY A 9 -3.32 14.74 -5.14
N VAL A 10 -3.73 13.46 -5.09
CA VAL A 10 -3.30 12.51 -4.06
C VAL A 10 -1.80 12.26 -4.22
N ASN A 11 -1.01 12.86 -3.34
CA ASN A 11 0.43 12.96 -3.52
C ASN A 11 1.23 11.92 -2.73
N TYR A 12 0.61 11.27 -1.74
CA TYR A 12 1.28 10.33 -0.86
C TYR A 12 0.51 9.01 -0.72
N CYS A 13 1.26 7.91 -0.64
CA CYS A 13 0.74 6.59 -0.26
C CYS A 13 1.31 6.30 1.12
N SER A 14 0.46 6.31 2.15
CA SER A 14 0.89 6.19 3.53
C SER A 14 1.05 4.74 3.96
N MET A 15 0.21 3.84 3.46
CA MET A 15 0.24 2.43 3.84
C MET A 15 -0.33 1.54 2.73
N VAL A 16 0.24 0.34 2.60
CA VAL A 16 -0.33 -0.75 1.80
C VAL A 16 -0.34 -1.99 2.69
N THR A 17 -1.52 -2.57 2.88
CA THR A 17 -1.71 -3.69 3.81
C THR A 17 -2.44 -4.83 3.12
N GLY A 18 -1.88 -6.03 3.16
CA GLY A 18 -2.56 -7.24 2.72
C GLY A 18 -3.26 -7.98 3.87
N THR A 19 -4.42 -8.55 3.59
CA THR A 19 -5.12 -9.44 4.52
C THR A 19 -5.56 -10.73 3.82
N HIS A 20 -5.34 -11.86 4.50
CA HIS A 20 -5.83 -13.18 4.06
C HIS A 20 -7.14 -13.53 4.80
N PHE A 21 -8.18 -13.84 4.04
CA PHE A 21 -9.52 -14.25 4.49
C PHE A 21 -9.82 -15.69 4.05
N PRO A 22 -9.31 -16.71 4.75
CA PRO A 22 -9.52 -18.12 4.37
C PRO A 22 -10.99 -18.57 4.50
N GLU A 23 -11.79 -17.86 5.31
CA GLU A 23 -13.24 -18.06 5.48
C GLU A 23 -14.06 -17.14 4.57
N GLY A 24 -13.41 -16.37 3.69
CA GLY A 24 -14.06 -15.49 2.73
C GLY A 24 -14.80 -16.27 1.64
N ASP A 25 -15.64 -15.56 0.89
CA ASP A 25 -16.26 -16.11 -0.32
C ASP A 25 -15.25 -16.23 -1.48
N ASP A 26 -15.66 -16.86 -2.58
CA ASP A 26 -14.80 -17.08 -3.75
C ASP A 26 -14.23 -15.78 -4.34
N GLN A 27 -14.85 -14.62 -4.08
CA GLN A 27 -14.45 -13.32 -4.60
C GLN A 27 -13.59 -12.50 -3.61
N ARG A 28 -13.53 -12.89 -2.34
CA ARG A 28 -12.80 -12.18 -1.27
C ARG A 28 -12.02 -13.14 -0.38
N GLY A 29 -11.13 -13.91 -1.00
CA GLY A 29 -10.14 -14.73 -0.30
C GLY A 29 -8.96 -13.90 0.23
N TRP A 30 -8.62 -12.82 -0.46
CA TRP A 30 -7.59 -11.87 -0.05
C TRP A 30 -8.09 -10.43 -0.22
N GLU A 31 -7.42 -9.49 0.42
CA GLU A 31 -7.71 -8.07 0.27
C GLU A 31 -6.43 -7.27 0.40
N VAL A 32 -6.32 -6.22 -0.41
CA VAL A 32 -5.27 -5.20 -0.25
C VAL A 32 -5.94 -3.87 0.06
N ALA A 33 -5.57 -3.28 1.19
CA ALA A 33 -5.97 -1.96 1.59
C ALA A 33 -4.85 -0.95 1.27
N TYR A 34 -5.20 0.13 0.59
CA TYR A 34 -4.31 1.25 0.32
C TYR A 34 -4.81 2.48 1.08
N HIS A 35 -3.94 3.07 1.89
CA HIS A 35 -4.17 4.38 2.49
C HIS A 35 -3.43 5.43 1.67
N LEU A 36 -4.19 6.34 1.09
CA LEU A 36 -3.69 7.36 0.19
C LEU A 36 -4.06 8.74 0.74
N GLN A 37 -3.12 9.68 0.64
CA GLN A 37 -3.29 11.01 1.22
C GLN A 37 -2.96 12.09 0.20
N ARG A 38 -3.70 13.19 0.30
CA ARG A 38 -3.31 14.50 -0.22
C ARG A 38 -2.99 15.38 0.96
N MET A 39 -1.75 15.85 1.04
CA MET A 39 -1.31 16.82 2.02
C MET A 39 -0.73 18.04 1.30
N PRO A 40 -0.96 19.28 1.75
CA PRO A 40 -0.35 20.49 1.17
C PRO A 40 1.13 20.65 1.59
N VAL A 41 1.89 19.56 1.49
CA VAL A 41 3.33 19.54 1.79
C VAL A 41 4.08 20.00 0.55
N ILE A 42 4.85 21.07 0.72
CA ILE A 42 5.76 21.59 -0.28
C ILE A 42 7.18 21.59 0.28
N ASN A 43 8.18 21.55 -0.61
CA ASN A 43 9.56 21.73 -0.19
C ASN A 43 9.74 23.18 0.29
N PRO A 44 10.15 23.42 1.55
CA PRO A 44 10.36 24.76 2.04
C PRO A 44 11.63 25.36 1.43
N GLU A 45 11.62 26.68 1.22
CA GLU A 45 12.83 27.41 0.87
C GLU A 45 13.82 27.42 2.04
N PRO A 46 15.14 27.52 1.79
CA PRO A 46 16.14 27.56 2.86
C PRO A 46 15.85 28.66 3.90
N ASN A 47 15.92 28.29 5.18
CA ASN A 47 15.63 29.16 6.32
C ASN A 47 14.17 29.68 6.40
N THR A 48 13.23 29.01 5.73
CA THR A 48 11.79 29.31 5.85
C THR A 48 11.04 28.18 6.55
N CYS A 49 9.87 28.51 7.11
CA CYS A 49 8.93 27.54 7.67
C CYS A 49 7.57 27.75 7.02
N HIS A 50 7.07 26.73 6.32
CA HIS A 50 5.72 26.75 5.76
C HIS A 50 4.71 26.39 6.86
N VAL A 51 3.93 27.38 7.30
CA VAL A 51 2.91 27.20 8.34
C VAL A 51 1.54 27.13 7.68
N LEU A 52 0.83 26.03 7.92
CA LEU A 52 -0.53 25.82 7.44
C LEU A 52 -1.51 26.22 8.53
N VAL A 53 -2.39 27.19 8.24
CA VAL A 53 -3.48 27.58 9.12
C VAL A 53 -4.75 26.89 8.65
N ALA A 54 -5.26 25.95 9.44
CA ALA A 54 -6.37 25.07 9.03
C ALA A 54 -7.62 25.83 8.55
N GLY A 55 -7.92 27.00 9.14
CA GLY A 55 -9.08 27.82 8.78
C GLY A 55 -8.99 28.46 7.40
N ASP A 56 -7.78 28.59 6.84
CA ASP A 56 -7.54 29.24 5.55
C ASP A 56 -7.43 28.23 4.40
N LEU A 57 -7.42 26.92 4.70
CA LEU A 57 -7.28 25.87 3.71
C LEU A 57 -8.56 25.71 2.89
N SER A 58 -8.42 25.58 1.58
CA SER A 58 -9.54 25.33 0.67
C SER A 58 -9.11 24.56 -0.57
N GLY A 59 -10.07 23.98 -1.28
CA GLY A 59 -9.81 23.29 -2.55
C GLY A 59 -8.79 22.15 -2.42
N MET A 60 -7.70 22.24 -3.18
CA MET A 60 -6.64 21.21 -3.21
C MET A 60 -5.71 21.26 -1.99
N ASP A 61 -5.67 22.38 -1.26
CA ASP A 61 -4.86 22.52 -0.05
C ASP A 61 -5.50 21.85 1.16
N MET A 62 -6.80 21.56 1.09
CA MET A 62 -7.48 20.78 2.12
C MET A 62 -6.93 19.34 2.13
N PRO A 63 -6.38 18.87 3.27
CA PRO A 63 -5.94 17.50 3.39
C PRO A 63 -7.09 16.53 3.15
N LEU A 64 -6.77 15.42 2.48
CA LEU A 64 -7.72 14.36 2.18
C LEU A 64 -7.05 13.02 2.42
N GLU A 65 -7.77 12.12 3.07
CA GLU A 65 -7.38 10.72 3.20
C GLU A 65 -8.42 9.84 2.50
N ILE A 66 -7.93 8.88 1.72
CA ILE A 66 -8.73 7.93 0.96
C ILE A 66 -8.21 6.54 1.31
N GLU A 67 -9.10 5.71 1.83
CA GLU A 67 -8.89 4.28 1.96
C GLU A 67 -9.48 3.58 0.74
N MET A 68 -8.70 2.72 0.10
CA MET A 68 -9.13 1.89 -1.03
C MET A 68 -8.94 0.42 -0.68
N LEU A 69 -10.05 -0.32 -0.67
CA LEU A 69 -10.07 -1.75 -0.45
C LEU A 69 -10.18 -2.47 -1.79
N VAL A 70 -9.25 -3.37 -2.07
CA VAL A 70 -9.20 -4.17 -3.29
C VAL A 70 -9.37 -5.64 -2.89
N PRO A 71 -10.60 -6.19 -2.98
CA PRO A 71 -10.81 -7.61 -2.75
C PRO A 71 -10.21 -8.41 -3.90
N LEU A 72 -9.64 -9.56 -3.58
CA LEU A 72 -9.06 -10.52 -4.51
C LEU A 72 -9.70 -11.90 -4.28
N PRO A 73 -9.89 -12.69 -5.35
CA PRO A 73 -10.52 -14.00 -5.27
C PRO A 73 -9.68 -14.98 -4.46
N GLN A 74 -10.32 -16.04 -3.98
CA GLN A 74 -9.62 -17.11 -3.27
C GLN A 74 -8.74 -17.90 -4.25
N THR A 75 -7.43 -17.86 -4.04
CA THR A 75 -6.43 -18.52 -4.90
C THR A 75 -5.11 -18.73 -4.15
N ASP A 76 -4.33 -19.70 -4.62
CA ASP A 76 -2.96 -19.96 -4.16
C ASP A 76 -1.93 -18.95 -4.70
N ASP A 77 -2.32 -18.13 -5.69
CA ASP A 77 -1.45 -17.15 -6.35
C ASP A 77 -2.07 -15.74 -6.38
N PRO A 78 -2.32 -15.10 -5.22
CA PRO A 78 -2.95 -13.78 -5.15
C PRO A 78 -2.06 -12.70 -5.76
N ARG A 79 -2.62 -11.93 -6.72
CA ARG A 79 -1.90 -10.91 -7.49
C ARG A 79 -2.69 -9.62 -7.59
N VAL A 80 -1.98 -8.49 -7.59
CA VAL A 80 -2.52 -7.15 -7.84
C VAL A 80 -1.47 -6.30 -8.59
N PRO A 81 -1.86 -5.35 -9.45
CA PRO A 81 -0.90 -4.42 -10.04
C PRO A 81 -0.24 -3.53 -8.99
N SER A 82 1.07 -3.36 -9.06
CA SER A 82 1.82 -2.44 -8.21
C SER A 82 1.43 -0.98 -8.48
N VAL A 83 1.41 -0.16 -7.42
CA VAL A 83 1.26 1.30 -7.52
C VAL A 83 2.57 2.05 -7.29
N GLN A 84 3.69 1.36 -7.14
CA GLN A 84 5.04 1.92 -6.94
C GLN A 84 5.40 2.98 -7.99
N SER A 85 5.07 2.74 -9.26
CA SER A 85 5.34 3.66 -10.36
C SER A 85 4.54 4.98 -10.26
N VAL A 86 3.44 4.99 -9.50
CA VAL A 86 2.60 6.18 -9.27
C VAL A 86 2.98 6.87 -7.95
N TRP A 87 3.19 6.09 -6.89
CA TRP A 87 3.65 6.55 -5.58
C TRP A 87 4.85 5.75 -5.12
N ARG A 88 6.04 6.38 -5.14
CA ARG A 88 7.28 5.74 -4.68
C ARG A 88 7.23 5.26 -3.22
N GLY A 89 6.38 5.88 -2.39
CA GLY A 89 6.15 5.43 -1.01
C GLY A 89 5.53 4.04 -0.88
N ALA A 90 4.93 3.49 -1.95
CA ALA A 90 4.39 2.13 -1.94
C ALA A 90 5.49 1.05 -1.98
N ASP A 91 6.73 1.37 -2.37
CA ASP A 91 7.81 0.40 -2.57
C ASP A 91 7.99 -0.57 -1.39
N TRP A 92 8.25 -0.03 -0.20
CA TRP A 92 8.47 -0.82 1.01
C TRP A 92 7.21 -1.53 1.51
N ASN A 93 6.05 -0.86 1.45
CA ASN A 93 4.79 -1.43 1.93
C ASN A 93 4.34 -2.62 1.06
N GLU A 94 4.51 -2.53 -0.27
CA GLU A 94 4.23 -3.63 -1.20
C GLU A 94 5.20 -4.81 -0.97
N LYS A 95 6.49 -4.54 -0.72
CA LYS A 95 7.48 -5.57 -0.33
C LYS A 95 7.12 -6.27 0.98
N GLU A 96 6.74 -5.51 2.00
CA GLU A 96 6.31 -6.05 3.29
C GLU A 96 5.07 -6.92 3.14
N THR A 97 4.06 -6.44 2.40
CA THR A 97 2.83 -7.20 2.15
C THR A 97 3.12 -8.51 1.40
N TRP A 98 3.99 -8.47 0.39
CA TRP A 98 4.44 -9.67 -0.29
C TRP A 98 5.20 -10.62 0.62
N ASP A 99 6.14 -10.12 1.42
CA ASP A 99 6.99 -10.96 2.27
C ASP A 99 6.19 -11.63 3.39
N LEU A 100 5.30 -10.90 4.05
CA LEU A 100 4.54 -11.39 5.19
C LEU A 100 3.24 -12.13 4.82
N VAL A 101 2.50 -11.65 3.82
CA VAL A 101 1.16 -12.14 3.45
C VAL A 101 1.20 -12.99 2.18
N GLY A 102 2.16 -12.76 1.28
CA GLY A 102 2.32 -13.54 0.04
C GLY A 102 1.55 -13.01 -1.16
N ILE A 103 0.96 -11.81 -1.08
CA ILE A 103 0.31 -11.15 -2.22
C ILE A 103 1.38 -10.61 -3.17
N LYS A 104 1.31 -10.97 -4.45
CA LYS A 104 2.28 -10.54 -5.46
C LYS A 104 1.84 -9.24 -6.12
N PHE A 105 2.80 -8.34 -6.31
CA PHE A 105 2.58 -7.03 -6.94
C PHE A 105 3.18 -7.02 -8.36
N ASP A 106 2.33 -7.13 -9.38
CA ASP A 106 2.77 -7.17 -10.77
C ASP A 106 3.29 -5.78 -11.21
N GLY A 107 4.49 -5.76 -11.81
CA GLY A 107 5.15 -4.53 -12.25
C GLY A 107 5.88 -3.75 -11.14
N HIS A 108 6.09 -4.36 -9.97
CA HIS A 108 6.98 -3.84 -8.93
C HIS A 108 8.46 -4.05 -9.30
N ASP A 109 9.27 -3.01 -9.16
CA ASP A 109 10.71 -3.05 -9.43
C ASP A 109 11.51 -3.44 -8.18
N ASN A 110 12.43 -4.40 -8.33
CA ASN A 110 13.29 -4.90 -7.26
C ASN A 110 12.52 -5.51 -6.08
N MET A 111 11.60 -6.44 -6.34
CA MET A 111 10.93 -7.21 -5.29
C MET A 111 11.92 -8.21 -4.62
N PHE A 112 12.05 -8.14 -3.30
CA PHE A 112 12.87 -9.07 -2.50
C PHE A 112 12.38 -9.09 -1.05
N ARG A 113 12.80 -10.08 -0.25
CA ARG A 113 12.38 -10.23 1.16
C ARG A 113 13.01 -9.14 2.03
N VAL A 114 12.19 -8.50 2.85
CA VAL A 114 12.58 -7.31 3.63
C VAL A 114 12.55 -7.56 5.14
N LEU A 115 11.66 -8.41 5.62
CA LEU A 115 11.45 -8.68 7.04
C LEU A 115 11.79 -10.12 7.41
N ASN A 116 11.43 -11.09 6.58
CA ASN A 116 11.77 -12.48 6.81
C ASN A 116 13.25 -12.75 6.47
N PRO A 117 13.91 -13.68 7.19
CA PRO A 117 15.24 -14.15 6.83
C PRO A 117 15.31 -14.63 5.38
N HIS A 118 16.41 -14.35 4.69
CA HIS A 118 16.59 -14.74 3.28
C HIS A 118 16.66 -16.26 3.07
N ASP A 119 16.96 -17.03 4.12
CA ASP A 119 16.95 -18.50 4.14
C ASP A 119 15.57 -19.08 4.48
N SER A 120 14.54 -18.23 4.63
CA SER A 120 13.16 -18.69 4.84
C SER A 120 12.70 -19.56 3.66
N PRO A 121 11.94 -20.64 3.93
CA PRO A 121 11.42 -21.51 2.86
C PRO A 121 10.63 -20.73 1.81
N ASP A 122 10.68 -21.22 0.56
CA ASP A 122 9.85 -20.68 -0.51
C ASP A 122 8.37 -20.81 -0.15
N GLY A 123 7.60 -19.74 -0.37
CA GLY A 123 6.18 -19.67 0.00
C GLY A 123 5.91 -19.51 1.50
N PHE A 124 6.95 -19.37 2.33
CA PHE A 124 6.76 -19.02 3.74
C PHE A 124 6.33 -17.56 3.88
N HIS A 125 5.11 -17.38 4.37
CA HIS A 125 4.45 -16.09 4.58
C HIS A 125 3.69 -16.13 5.92
N PRO A 126 4.30 -15.64 7.01
CA PRO A 126 3.86 -15.89 8.38
C PRO A 126 2.46 -15.32 8.70
N LEU A 127 2.01 -14.27 8.00
CA LEU A 127 0.70 -13.66 8.22
C LEU A 127 -0.43 -14.31 7.42
N GLN A 128 -0.14 -15.33 6.59
CA GLN A 128 -1.21 -16.14 6.03
C GLN A 128 -1.85 -16.97 7.13
N LYS A 129 -3.15 -16.78 7.36
CA LYS A 129 -3.92 -17.48 8.40
C LYS A 129 -3.90 -19.03 8.33
N GLN A 130 -3.41 -19.61 7.23
CA GLN A 130 -3.18 -21.06 7.11
C GLN A 130 -1.93 -21.55 7.85
N HIS A 131 -0.96 -20.67 8.12
CA HIS A 131 0.22 -21.01 8.89
C HIS A 131 -0.14 -21.06 10.38
N LYS A 132 -0.16 -22.28 10.94
CA LYS A 132 -0.21 -22.47 12.39
C LYS A 132 1.20 -22.24 12.94
N ILE A 133 1.44 -21.06 13.49
CA ILE A 133 2.60 -20.84 14.36
C ILE A 133 2.38 -21.73 15.59
N ARG A 134 3.32 -22.67 15.80
CA ARG A 134 3.23 -23.73 16.80
C ARG A 134 3.28 -23.18 18.22
#